data_AF-A0A836RLV9-F1
#
_entry.id   AF-A0A836RLV9-F1
#
_cell.length_a   1.000
_cell.length_b   1.000
_cell.length_c   1.000
_cell.angle_alpha   90.00
_cell.angle_beta   90.00
_cell.angle_gamma   90.00
#
_symmetry.space_group_name_H-M   'P 1'
#
loop_
_entity.id
_entity.type
_entity.pdbx_description
1 polymer ?
#
loop_
_entity_poly.entity_id
_entity_poly.type
_entity_poly.pdbx_seq_one_letter_code
_entity_poly.pdbx_strand_id
1 'polypeptide(L)'
;MRNRAILGTLVFTSFAVYSALRSPVPGVNEPHYLAKAKHFWQPDWCRGDLFLESSNPHLVFYYTFGRLAHWFPLAQAAWIGRAIGLALLAFGWSRFLRKLVPTSRAALWATWLYLALAACGNFSGEWIIGGIEAKVIAYGLDFLALAFVLEHRWTAAALCGGLAVSFHPVVGLWIAICSFFASVFVLAVPCPVSPADSEARHRPATFAPATMRQAGPATAAFVLGSLPG
;
A
#
# COMPACT_ATOMS: atom_id res chain seq x y z
N MET A 1 0.73 -18.42 10.31
CA MET A 1 0.52 -17.89 8.94
C MET A 1 -0.90 -18.14 8.42
N ARG A 2 -1.48 -19.33 8.61
CA ARG A 2 -2.87 -19.69 8.23
C ARG A 2 -3.94 -18.64 8.58
N ASN A 3 -4.00 -18.19 9.84
CA ASN A 3 -5.01 -17.20 10.26
C ASN A 3 -4.87 -15.84 9.54
N ARG A 4 -3.66 -15.47 9.11
CA ARG A 4 -3.44 -14.20 8.39
C ARG A 4 -3.97 -14.27 6.96
N ALA A 5 -3.77 -15.40 6.29
CA ALA A 5 -4.32 -15.64 4.96
C ALA A 5 -5.85 -15.60 5.01
N ILE A 6 -6.46 -16.31 5.98
CA ILE A 6 -7.93 -16.30 6.16
C ILE A 6 -8.46 -14.88 6.36
N LEU A 7 -7.86 -14.10 7.26
CA LEU A 7 -8.32 -12.72 7.52
C LEU A 7 -8.14 -11.81 6.29
N GLY A 8 -7.02 -11.95 5.56
CA GLY A 8 -6.81 -11.21 4.32
C GLY A 8 -7.83 -11.57 3.23
N THR A 9 -8.14 -12.86 3.09
CA THR A 9 -9.21 -13.34 2.20
C THR A 9 -10.56 -12.76 2.60
N LEU A 10 -10.91 -12.76 3.88
CA LEU A 10 -12.17 -12.18 4.36
C LEU A 10 -12.27 -10.68 4.09
N VAL A 11 -11.17 -9.92 4.26
CA VAL A 11 -11.11 -8.50 3.90
C VAL A 11 -11.34 -8.31 2.40
N PHE A 12 -10.62 -9.05 1.56
CA PHE A 12 -10.79 -9.01 0.11
C PHE A 12 -12.21 -9.36 -0.31
N THR A 13 -12.76 -10.47 0.20
CA THR A 13 -14.12 -10.92 -0.10
C THR A 13 -15.15 -9.87 0.34
N SER A 14 -14.96 -9.25 1.51
CA SER A 14 -15.85 -8.18 1.98
C SER A 14 -15.84 -6.98 1.01
N PHE A 15 -14.66 -6.56 0.57
CA PHE A 15 -14.51 -5.48 -0.42
C PHE A 15 -15.10 -5.86 -1.79
N ALA A 16 -14.85 -7.08 -2.27
CA ALA A 16 -15.33 -7.57 -3.57
C ALA A 16 -16.86 -7.71 -3.60
N VAL A 17 -17.46 -8.29 -2.56
CA VAL A 17 -18.91 -8.41 -2.42
C VAL A 17 -19.55 -7.03 -2.34
N TYR A 18 -19.00 -6.13 -1.51
CA TYR A 18 -19.51 -4.76 -1.42
C TYR A 18 -19.43 -4.03 -2.77
N SER A 19 -18.28 -4.08 -3.43
CA SER A 19 -18.07 -3.49 -4.77
C SER A 19 -19.09 -4.03 -5.78
N ALA A 20 -19.29 -5.35 -5.84
CA ALA A 20 -20.23 -5.99 -6.76
C ALA A 20 -21.69 -5.59 -6.50
N LEU A 21 -22.10 -5.50 -5.23
CA LEU A 21 -23.49 -5.19 -4.85
C LEU A 21 -23.81 -3.69 -4.94
N ARG A 22 -22.84 -2.82 -4.66
CA ARG A 22 -23.06 -1.37 -4.55
C ARG A 22 -22.62 -0.59 -5.79
N SER A 23 -21.79 -1.18 -6.64
CA SER A 23 -21.33 -0.58 -7.89
C SER A 23 -21.51 -1.60 -9.01
N PRO A 24 -22.68 -1.69 -9.66
CA PRO A 24 -22.88 -2.60 -10.79
C PRO A 24 -21.84 -2.33 -11.89
N VAL A 25 -21.52 -3.31 -12.72
CA VAL A 25 -20.57 -3.13 -13.83
C VAL A 25 -21.34 -2.73 -15.10
N PRO A 26 -20.98 -1.61 -15.76
CA PRO A 26 -19.92 -0.69 -15.40
C PRO A 26 -20.30 0.23 -14.23
N GLY A 27 -19.37 0.42 -13.30
CA GLY A 27 -19.48 1.35 -12.18
C GLY A 27 -19.30 2.79 -12.66
N VAL A 28 -19.70 3.75 -11.83
CA VAL A 28 -19.85 5.18 -12.22
C VAL A 28 -18.68 5.73 -13.05
N ASN A 29 -17.44 5.47 -12.65
CA ASN A 29 -16.26 6.00 -13.33
C ASN A 29 -15.54 4.98 -14.23
N GLU A 30 -15.94 3.70 -14.22
CA GLU A 30 -15.29 2.67 -15.03
C GLU A 30 -15.35 2.98 -16.52
N PRO A 31 -16.46 3.50 -17.09
CA PRO A 31 -16.48 3.93 -18.48
C PRO A 31 -15.41 4.98 -18.77
N HIS A 32 -15.25 5.98 -17.90
CA HIS A 32 -14.25 7.03 -18.08
C HIS A 32 -12.82 6.47 -18.06
N TYR A 33 -12.48 5.65 -17.06
CA TYR A 33 -11.13 5.12 -16.93
C TYR A 33 -10.81 4.07 -17.99
N LEU A 34 -11.70 3.10 -18.23
CA LEU A 34 -11.43 1.98 -19.14
C LEU A 34 -11.60 2.36 -20.60
N ALA A 35 -12.55 3.23 -20.97
CA ALA A 35 -12.65 3.72 -22.35
C ALA A 35 -11.43 4.55 -22.71
N LYS A 36 -10.99 5.45 -21.82
CA LYS A 36 -9.78 6.25 -22.04
C LYS A 36 -8.53 5.37 -22.12
N ALA A 37 -8.42 4.36 -21.24
CA ALA A 37 -7.34 3.38 -21.31
C ALA A 37 -7.37 2.55 -22.61
N LYS A 38 -8.56 2.18 -23.11
CA LYS A 38 -8.70 1.45 -24.38
C LYS A 38 -8.33 2.33 -25.58
N HIS A 39 -8.87 3.55 -25.64
CA HIS A 39 -8.56 4.51 -26.69
C HIS A 39 -7.06 4.84 -26.73
N PHE A 40 -6.41 4.95 -25.56
CA PHE A 40 -4.95 5.13 -25.47
C PHE A 40 -4.16 4.02 -26.19
N TRP A 41 -4.65 2.77 -26.18
CA TRP A 41 -4.02 1.63 -26.88
C TRP A 41 -4.56 1.38 -28.29
N GLN A 42 -5.75 1.90 -28.63
CA GLN A 42 -6.42 1.77 -29.93
C GLN A 42 -7.01 3.13 -30.32
N PRO A 43 -6.20 4.11 -30.79
CA PRO A 43 -6.68 5.47 -31.03
C PRO A 43 -7.77 5.58 -32.10
N ASP A 44 -7.85 4.62 -33.02
CA ASP A 44 -8.92 4.57 -34.02
C ASP A 44 -10.28 4.18 -33.42
N TRP A 45 -10.31 3.51 -32.26
CA TRP A 45 -11.55 3.20 -31.56
C TRP A 45 -12.15 4.47 -30.94
N CYS A 46 -13.32 4.90 -31.43
CA CYS A 46 -13.97 6.16 -31.06
C CYS A 46 -13.13 7.42 -31.39
N ARG A 47 -12.42 7.40 -32.54
CA ARG A 47 -11.72 8.58 -33.07
C ARG A 47 -12.67 9.79 -33.20
N GLY A 48 -12.19 10.97 -32.84
CA GLY A 48 -12.93 12.24 -32.84
C GLY A 48 -13.77 12.48 -31.59
N ASP A 49 -13.76 11.56 -30.61
CA ASP A 49 -14.41 11.78 -29.33
C ASP A 49 -13.61 12.77 -28.47
N LEU A 50 -14.24 13.90 -28.12
CA LEU A 50 -13.61 14.99 -27.39
C LEU A 50 -13.06 14.58 -26.02
N PHE A 51 -13.71 13.63 -25.34
CA PHE A 51 -13.28 13.18 -24.03
C PHE A 51 -12.10 12.20 -24.15
N LEU A 52 -12.16 11.25 -25.08
CA LEU A 52 -11.11 10.25 -25.27
C LEU A 52 -9.82 10.85 -25.84
N GLU A 53 -9.92 11.88 -26.67
CA GLU A 53 -8.76 12.62 -27.23
C GLU A 53 -8.22 13.72 -26.30
N SER A 54 -8.89 13.99 -25.17
CA SER A 54 -8.41 14.93 -24.16
C SER A 54 -7.15 14.42 -23.44
N SER A 55 -6.50 15.31 -22.68
CA SER A 55 -5.26 15.01 -21.97
C SER A 55 -5.35 13.77 -21.07
N ASN A 56 -4.23 13.07 -20.90
CA ASN A 56 -4.17 11.78 -20.23
C ASN A 56 -3.59 11.88 -18.80
N PRO A 57 -4.41 12.12 -17.75
CA PRO A 57 -3.91 12.35 -16.40
C PRO A 57 -3.40 11.09 -15.67
N HIS A 58 -3.80 9.88 -16.09
CA HIS A 58 -3.49 8.62 -15.40
C HIS A 58 -2.67 7.67 -16.28
N LEU A 59 -1.55 8.15 -16.82
CA LEU A 59 -0.74 7.41 -17.81
C LEU A 59 -0.39 5.99 -17.37
N VAL A 60 0.07 5.79 -16.13
CA VAL A 60 0.44 4.46 -15.64
C VAL A 60 -0.76 3.51 -15.59
N PHE A 61 -1.94 4.03 -15.22
CA PHE A 61 -3.18 3.24 -15.29
C PHE A 61 -3.52 2.88 -16.75
N TYR A 62 -3.38 3.81 -17.70
CA TYR A 62 -3.65 3.53 -19.11
C TYR A 62 -2.67 2.52 -19.70
N TYR A 63 -1.37 2.61 -19.39
CA TYR A 63 -0.39 1.62 -19.83
C TYR A 63 -0.68 0.22 -19.26
N THR A 64 -1.10 0.13 -18.01
CA THR A 64 -1.30 -1.17 -17.33
C THR A 64 -2.68 -1.77 -17.62
N PHE A 65 -3.76 -1.07 -17.27
CA PHE A 65 -5.15 -1.54 -17.42
C PHE A 65 -5.70 -1.32 -18.83
N GLY A 66 -5.16 -0.38 -19.60
CA GLY A 66 -5.53 -0.23 -21.03
C GLY A 66 -5.11 -1.44 -21.86
N ARG A 67 -4.01 -2.09 -21.50
CA ARG A 67 -3.65 -3.39 -22.09
C ARG A 67 -4.71 -4.44 -21.78
N LEU A 68 -5.28 -4.49 -20.58
CA LEU A 68 -6.40 -5.40 -20.31
C LEU A 68 -7.63 -5.08 -21.17
N ALA A 69 -7.99 -3.80 -21.29
CA ALA A 69 -9.12 -3.33 -22.10
C ALA A 69 -8.91 -3.50 -23.63
N HIS A 70 -7.67 -3.71 -24.07
CA HIS A 70 -7.33 -4.04 -25.44
C HIS A 70 -7.65 -5.50 -25.79
N TRP A 71 -7.41 -6.43 -24.85
CA TRP A 71 -7.59 -7.88 -25.08
C TRP A 71 -8.96 -8.39 -24.66
N PHE A 72 -9.63 -7.72 -23.72
CA PHE A 72 -10.92 -8.13 -23.19
C PHE A 72 -12.02 -7.08 -23.47
N PRO A 73 -13.29 -7.48 -23.58
CA PRO A 73 -14.42 -6.55 -23.52
C PRO A 73 -14.36 -5.69 -22.25
N LEU A 74 -14.81 -4.43 -22.34
CA LEU A 74 -14.71 -3.45 -21.24
C LEU A 74 -15.30 -3.96 -19.91
N ALA A 75 -16.43 -4.68 -19.96
CA ALA A 75 -17.03 -5.27 -18.77
C ALA A 75 -16.16 -6.38 -18.12
N GLN A 76 -15.49 -7.20 -18.93
CA GLN A 76 -14.56 -8.22 -18.43
C GLN A 76 -13.29 -7.57 -17.88
N ALA A 77 -12.76 -6.57 -18.58
CA ALA A 77 -11.64 -5.76 -18.11
C ALA A 77 -11.96 -5.07 -16.78
N ALA A 78 -13.20 -4.60 -16.58
CA ALA A 78 -13.67 -4.03 -15.32
C ALA A 78 -13.61 -5.06 -14.18
N TRP A 79 -14.16 -6.26 -14.37
CA TRP A 79 -14.12 -7.31 -13.34
C TRP A 79 -12.70 -7.76 -12.98
N ILE A 80 -11.85 -7.99 -13.98
CA ILE A 80 -10.45 -8.32 -13.77
C ILE A 80 -9.74 -7.17 -13.03
N GLY A 81 -10.00 -5.93 -13.47
CA GLY A 81 -9.44 -4.74 -12.87
C GLY A 81 -9.83 -4.57 -11.41
N ARG A 82 -11.11 -4.75 -11.08
CA ARG A 82 -11.63 -4.74 -9.70
C ARG A 82 -10.96 -5.81 -8.86
N ALA A 83 -10.85 -7.05 -9.36
CA ALA A 83 -10.21 -8.12 -8.63
C ALA A 83 -8.75 -7.77 -8.28
N ILE A 84 -7.97 -7.25 -9.24
CA ILE A 84 -6.59 -6.80 -9.02
C ILE A 84 -6.54 -5.65 -8.01
N GLY A 85 -7.33 -4.61 -8.22
CA GLY A 85 -7.29 -3.41 -7.40
C GLY A 85 -7.76 -3.65 -5.96
N LEU A 86 -8.85 -4.40 -5.79
CA LEU A 86 -9.36 -4.76 -4.46
C LEU A 86 -8.44 -5.74 -3.73
N ALA A 87 -7.74 -6.63 -4.44
CA ALA A 87 -6.72 -7.49 -3.83
C ALA A 87 -5.53 -6.69 -3.31
N LEU A 88 -5.03 -5.74 -4.11
CA LEU A 88 -3.95 -4.83 -3.70
C LEU A 88 -4.38 -3.95 -2.52
N LEU A 89 -5.60 -3.40 -2.58
CA LEU A 89 -6.19 -2.63 -1.48
C LEU A 89 -6.30 -3.47 -0.21
N ALA A 90 -6.88 -4.66 -0.29
CA ALA A 90 -7.02 -5.57 0.86
C ALA A 90 -5.66 -5.92 1.46
N PHE A 91 -4.64 -6.14 0.63
CA PHE A 91 -3.28 -6.44 1.07
C PHE A 91 -2.63 -5.25 1.79
N GLY A 92 -2.64 -4.07 1.18
CA GLY A 92 -2.10 -2.83 1.75
C GLY A 92 -2.80 -2.46 3.06
N TRP A 93 -4.13 -2.39 3.04
CA TRP A 93 -5.01 -2.13 4.19
C TRP A 93 -4.70 -3.07 5.37
N SER A 94 -4.69 -4.38 5.09
CA SER A 94 -4.44 -5.39 6.11
C SER A 94 -3.02 -5.34 6.66
N ARG A 95 -2.02 -4.97 5.85
CA ARG A 95 -0.64 -4.83 6.31
C ARG A 95 -0.51 -3.59 7.20
N PHE A 96 -1.06 -2.47 6.78
CA PHE A 96 -1.03 -1.21 7.52
C PHE A 96 -1.68 -1.33 8.89
N LEU A 97 -2.93 -1.80 8.95
CA LEU A 97 -3.67 -1.85 10.21
C LEU A 97 -3.08 -2.81 11.24
N ARG A 98 -2.39 -3.88 10.79
CA ARG A 98 -1.66 -4.78 11.69
C ARG A 98 -0.42 -4.15 12.33
N LYS A 99 0.09 -3.07 11.74
CA LYS A 99 1.18 -2.28 12.32
C LYS A 99 0.66 -1.19 13.25
N LEU A 100 -0.54 -0.70 12.99
CA LEU A 100 -1.15 0.37 13.78
C LEU A 100 -1.87 -0.14 15.04
N VAL A 101 -2.52 -1.30 14.98
CA VAL A 101 -3.36 -1.82 16.06
C VAL A 101 -2.88 -3.21 16.51
N PRO A 102 -2.70 -3.48 17.83
CA PRO A 102 -2.14 -4.73 18.35
C PRO A 102 -3.14 -5.89 18.36
N THR A 103 -4.00 -6.00 17.33
CA THR A 103 -4.89 -7.15 17.15
C THR A 103 -4.92 -7.60 15.69
N SER A 104 -4.77 -8.92 15.50
CA SER A 104 -4.79 -9.51 14.16
C SER A 104 -6.11 -9.29 13.41
N ARG A 105 -7.21 -9.08 14.16
CA ARG A 105 -8.56 -8.86 13.61
C ARG A 105 -8.85 -7.40 13.26
N ALA A 106 -7.94 -6.46 13.57
CA ALA A 106 -8.15 -5.03 13.35
C ALA A 106 -8.52 -4.72 11.89
N ALA A 107 -7.83 -5.35 10.95
CA ALA A 107 -8.09 -5.17 9.53
C ALA A 107 -9.53 -5.51 9.14
N LEU A 108 -10.07 -6.64 9.63
CA LEU A 108 -11.42 -7.08 9.32
C LEU A 108 -12.48 -6.19 9.96
N TRP A 109 -12.30 -5.83 11.24
CA TRP A 109 -13.23 -4.93 11.92
C TRP A 109 -13.24 -3.54 11.29
N ALA A 110 -12.08 -2.99 10.98
CA ALA A 110 -11.98 -1.72 10.28
C ALA A 110 -12.61 -1.79 8.88
N THR A 111 -12.45 -2.90 8.17
CA THR A 111 -13.13 -3.14 6.89
C THR A 111 -14.65 -3.07 7.06
N TRP A 112 -15.24 -3.81 7.99
CA TRP A 112 -16.70 -3.80 8.17
C TRP A 112 -17.22 -2.45 8.65
N LEU A 113 -16.50 -1.79 9.56
CA LEU A 113 -16.83 -0.43 9.99
C LEU A 113 -16.79 0.55 8.81
N TYR A 114 -15.72 0.52 8.02
CA TYR A 114 -15.58 1.37 6.83
C TYR A 114 -16.71 1.10 5.82
N LEU A 115 -17.01 -0.16 5.53
CA LEU A 115 -18.08 -0.53 4.61
C LEU A 115 -19.46 -0.09 5.11
N ALA A 116 -19.72 -0.18 6.42
CA ALA A 116 -20.96 0.31 7.01
C ALA A 116 -21.08 1.84 6.88
N LEU A 117 -20.01 2.58 7.18
CA LEU A 117 -19.97 4.03 7.01
C LEU A 117 -20.11 4.45 5.54
N ALA A 118 -19.48 3.71 4.63
CA ALA A 118 -19.61 3.90 3.18
C ALA A 118 -21.05 3.63 2.71
N ALA A 119 -21.71 2.60 3.25
CA ALA A 119 -23.09 2.25 2.90
C ALA A 119 -24.10 3.30 3.36
N CYS A 120 -23.92 3.86 4.56
CA CYS A 120 -24.88 4.76 5.19
C CYS A 120 -24.67 6.24 4.85
N GLY A 121 -23.41 6.67 4.68
CA GLY A 121 -23.07 8.10 4.52
C GLY A 121 -22.12 8.40 3.36
N ASN A 122 -21.85 7.42 2.50
CA ASN A 122 -20.87 7.52 1.41
C ASN A 122 -19.49 8.02 1.87
N PHE A 123 -19.03 7.57 3.05
CA PHE A 123 -17.73 7.96 3.62
C PHE A 123 -16.56 7.55 2.71
N SER A 124 -16.19 8.44 1.78
CA SER A 124 -15.24 8.21 0.69
C SER A 124 -15.48 6.88 -0.04
N GLY A 125 -16.74 6.41 -0.11
CA GLY A 125 -17.11 5.06 -0.52
C GLY A 125 -16.61 4.73 -1.92
N GLU A 126 -17.15 5.42 -2.92
CA GLU A 126 -16.73 5.28 -4.32
C GLU A 126 -15.27 5.70 -4.60
N TRP A 127 -14.64 6.40 -3.65
CA TRP A 127 -13.24 6.81 -3.78
C TRP A 127 -12.26 5.67 -3.52
N ILE A 128 -12.61 4.76 -2.61
CA ILE A 128 -11.73 3.64 -2.23
C ILE A 128 -12.28 2.31 -2.73
N ILE A 129 -13.60 2.08 -2.66
CA ILE A 129 -14.26 0.82 -3.04
C ILE A 129 -15.48 1.09 -3.91
N GLY A 130 -15.39 0.66 -5.17
CA GLY A 130 -16.46 0.80 -6.16
C GLY A 130 -16.05 0.11 -7.44
N GLY A 131 -15.93 0.89 -8.51
CA GLY A 131 -15.34 0.45 -9.78
C GLY A 131 -13.81 0.42 -9.77
N ILE A 132 -13.22 -0.17 -10.82
CA ILE A 132 -11.79 -0.04 -11.07
C ILE A 132 -11.46 1.35 -11.63
N GLU A 133 -10.61 2.05 -10.89
CA GLU A 133 -10.09 3.37 -11.21
C GLU A 133 -8.63 3.45 -10.73
N ALA A 134 -7.87 4.42 -11.23
CA ALA A 134 -6.48 4.58 -10.82
C ALA A 134 -6.32 4.86 -9.31
N LYS A 135 -7.29 5.54 -8.69
CA LYS A 135 -7.30 5.83 -7.24
C LYS A 135 -7.36 4.58 -6.36
N VAL A 136 -8.05 3.51 -6.79
CA VAL A 136 -8.15 2.26 -6.00
C VAL A 136 -6.78 1.60 -5.87
N ILE A 137 -6.01 1.61 -6.96
CA ILE A 137 -4.62 1.13 -6.98
C ILE A 137 -3.73 2.01 -6.10
N ALA A 138 -3.87 3.34 -6.22
CA ALA A 138 -3.12 4.29 -5.41
C ALA A 138 -3.34 4.07 -3.90
N TYR A 139 -4.58 3.96 -3.43
CA TYR A 139 -4.86 3.68 -2.02
C TYR A 139 -4.23 2.37 -1.52
N GLY A 140 -4.30 1.30 -2.32
CA GLY A 140 -3.64 0.03 -1.96
C GLY A 140 -2.13 0.16 -1.81
N LEU A 141 -1.48 0.89 -2.71
CA LEU A 141 -0.05 1.19 -2.65
C LEU A 141 0.30 2.13 -1.49
N ASP A 142 -0.52 3.13 -1.21
CA ASP A 142 -0.33 4.08 -0.12
C ASP A 142 -0.42 3.40 1.25
N PHE A 143 -1.42 2.55 1.48
CA PHE A 143 -1.47 1.76 2.71
C PHE A 143 -0.25 0.84 2.85
N LEU A 144 0.22 0.27 1.75
CA LEU A 144 1.45 -0.52 1.76
C LEU A 144 2.69 0.34 2.07
N ALA A 145 2.77 1.55 1.52
CA ALA A 145 3.82 2.53 1.81
C ALA A 145 3.84 2.90 3.29
N LEU A 146 2.68 3.24 3.87
CA LEU A 146 2.53 3.54 5.29
C LEU A 146 2.93 2.35 6.17
N ALA A 147 2.57 1.13 5.78
CA ALA A 147 3.03 -0.06 6.49
C ALA A 147 4.56 -0.20 6.48
N PHE A 148 5.22 0.14 5.37
CA PHE A 148 6.68 0.14 5.30
C PHE A 148 7.34 1.29 6.08
N VAL A 149 6.70 2.46 6.16
CA VAL A 149 7.13 3.54 7.08
C VAL A 149 7.15 3.04 8.52
N LEU A 150 6.06 2.40 8.97
CA LEU A 150 5.96 1.81 10.32
C LEU A 150 6.93 0.63 10.55
N GLU A 151 7.51 0.08 9.50
CA GLU A 151 8.54 -0.96 9.55
C GLU A 151 9.97 -0.41 9.39
N HIS A 152 10.14 0.92 9.28
CA HIS A 152 11.42 1.58 8.97
C HIS A 152 12.06 1.13 7.64
N ARG A 153 11.25 0.65 6.68
CA ARG A 153 11.70 0.20 5.35
C ARG A 153 11.55 1.31 4.32
N TRP A 154 12.35 2.35 4.44
CA TRP A 154 12.21 3.61 3.71
C TRP A 154 12.21 3.48 2.18
N THR A 155 13.10 2.66 1.61
CA THR A 155 13.14 2.45 0.15
C THR A 155 11.86 1.82 -0.37
N ALA A 156 11.34 0.81 0.33
CA ALA A 156 10.08 0.17 -0.05
C ALA A 156 8.89 1.11 0.11
N ALA A 157 8.89 1.94 1.18
CA ALA A 157 7.89 2.98 1.37
C ALA A 157 7.90 4.01 0.23
N ALA A 158 9.07 4.53 -0.12
CA ALA A 158 9.23 5.51 -1.20
C ALA A 158 8.83 4.94 -2.57
N LEU A 159 9.20 3.70 -2.87
CA LEU A 159 8.77 3.03 -4.12
C LEU A 159 7.26 2.86 -4.18
N CYS A 160 6.62 2.39 -3.09
CA CYS A 160 5.17 2.22 -3.07
C CYS A 160 4.44 3.57 -3.17
N GLY A 161 4.87 4.58 -2.41
CA GLY A 161 4.27 5.92 -2.45
C GLY A 161 4.48 6.61 -3.81
N GLY A 162 5.67 6.49 -4.40
CA GLY A 162 5.93 7.01 -5.75
C GLY A 162 5.06 6.33 -6.81
N LEU A 163 4.87 5.02 -6.71
CA LEU A 163 3.93 4.30 -7.58
C LEU A 163 2.48 4.77 -7.34
N ALA A 164 2.06 5.00 -6.10
CA ALA A 164 0.74 5.50 -5.78
C ALA A 164 0.47 6.86 -6.44
N VAL A 165 1.42 7.81 -6.31
CA VAL A 165 1.40 9.12 -6.99
C VAL A 165 1.34 8.94 -8.51
N SER A 166 2.13 8.00 -9.07
CA SER A 166 2.18 7.78 -10.51
C SER A 166 0.86 7.21 -11.08
N PHE A 167 0.16 6.40 -10.30
CA PHE A 167 -1.18 5.92 -10.68
C PHE A 167 -2.23 7.01 -10.53
N HIS A 168 -2.25 7.72 -9.40
CA HIS A 168 -3.22 8.76 -9.14
C HIS A 168 -2.62 9.90 -8.31
N PRO A 169 -2.18 11.00 -8.94
CA PRO A 169 -1.44 12.07 -8.28
C PRO A 169 -2.13 12.64 -7.05
N VAL A 170 -3.44 12.89 -7.12
CA VAL A 170 -4.20 13.47 -6.00
C VAL A 170 -4.15 12.56 -4.77
N VAL A 171 -4.39 11.26 -4.91
CA VAL A 171 -4.47 10.33 -3.78
C VAL A 171 -3.08 10.14 -3.16
N GLY A 172 -2.09 9.80 -3.99
CA GLY A 172 -0.72 9.57 -3.51
C GLY A 172 -0.10 10.81 -2.88
N LEU A 173 -0.31 11.99 -3.48
CA LEU A 173 0.28 13.22 -2.96
C LEU A 173 -0.36 13.64 -1.64
N TRP A 174 -1.68 13.48 -1.48
CA TRP A 174 -2.34 13.77 -0.20
C TRP A 174 -1.81 12.87 0.92
N ILE A 175 -1.59 11.58 0.66
CA ILE A 175 -1.00 10.69 1.66
C ILE A 175 0.44 11.10 2.00
N ALA A 176 1.24 11.49 1.00
CA ALA A 176 2.59 12.00 1.23
C ALA A 176 2.59 13.28 2.10
N ILE A 177 1.68 14.22 1.81
CA ILE A 177 1.51 15.45 2.58
C ILE A 177 1.08 15.14 4.02
N CYS A 178 0.06 14.30 4.21
CA CYS A 178 -0.38 13.88 5.55
C CYS A 178 0.74 13.21 6.34
N SER A 179 1.54 12.36 5.68
CA SER A 179 2.69 11.68 6.30
C SER A 179 3.79 12.67 6.72
N PHE A 180 4.05 13.68 5.88
CA PHE A 180 4.96 14.77 6.21
C PHE A 180 4.48 15.55 7.44
N PHE A 181 3.22 15.99 7.46
CA PHE A 181 2.66 16.71 8.61
C PHE A 181 2.67 15.87 9.89
N ALA A 182 2.32 14.58 9.80
CA ALA A 182 2.40 13.68 10.95
C ALA A 182 3.83 13.56 11.49
N SER A 183 4.82 13.50 10.60
CA SER A 183 6.24 13.44 10.98
C SER A 183 6.68 14.73 11.66
N VAL A 184 6.32 15.89 11.10
CA VAL A 184 6.60 17.20 11.72
C VAL A 184 5.94 17.30 13.09
N PHE A 185 4.69 16.88 13.24
CA PHE A 185 3.97 16.90 14.51
C PHE A 185 4.68 16.03 15.57
N VAL A 186 5.08 14.82 15.21
CA VAL A 186 5.82 13.92 16.13
C VAL A 186 7.17 14.52 16.55
N LEU A 187 7.85 15.25 15.66
CA LEU A 187 9.12 15.91 15.98
C LEU A 187 8.94 17.20 16.80
N ALA A 188 7.83 17.91 16.60
CA ALA A 188 7.56 19.21 17.23
C ALA A 188 6.90 19.09 18.61
N VAL A 189 6.17 17.99 18.89
CA VAL A 189 5.53 17.76 20.18
C VAL A 189 6.47 16.92 21.05
N PRO A 190 7.06 17.50 22.12
CA PRO A 190 7.84 16.71 23.07
C PRO A 190 6.91 15.66 23.68
N CYS A 191 7.19 14.38 23.44
CA CYS A 191 6.52 13.32 24.16
C CYS A 191 6.90 13.47 25.65
N PRO A 192 5.94 13.52 26.58
CA PRO A 192 6.26 13.49 28.00
C PRO A 192 7.05 12.21 28.26
N VAL A 193 8.36 12.35 28.49
CA VAL A 193 9.18 11.23 28.94
C VAL A 193 8.62 10.87 30.31
N SER A 194 8.12 9.63 30.45
CA SER A 194 7.73 9.12 31.76
C SER A 194 8.93 9.29 32.71
N PRO A 195 8.74 9.79 33.95
CA PRO A 195 9.82 9.88 34.92
C PRO A 195 10.58 8.54 35.09
N ALA A 196 9.87 7.41 34.92
CA ALA A 196 10.46 6.07 34.95
C ALA A 196 11.51 5.83 33.84
N ASP A 197 11.34 6.43 32.65
CA ASP A 197 12.29 6.32 31.55
C ASP A 197 13.51 7.24 31.72
N SER A 198 13.36 8.32 32.49
CA SER A 198 14.50 9.18 32.89
C SER A 198 15.39 8.52 33.94
N GLU A 199 14.81 7.81 34.93
CA GLU A 199 15.59 7.05 35.91
C GLU A 199 16.36 5.89 35.28
N ALA A 200 15.78 5.22 34.28
CA ALA A 200 16.45 4.14 33.56
C ALA A 200 17.67 4.61 32.73
N ARG A 201 17.66 5.84 32.20
CA ARG A 201 18.81 6.42 31.47
C ARG A 201 19.94 6.90 32.38
N HIS A 202 19.65 7.19 33.64
CA HIS A 202 20.62 7.70 34.60
C HIS A 202 21.18 6.64 35.55
N ARG A 203 20.70 5.39 35.49
CA ARG A 203 21.39 4.29 36.17
C ARG A 203 22.69 3.97 35.43
N PRO A 204 23.88 4.18 36.03
CA PRO A 204 25.11 3.66 35.47
C PRO A 204 24.96 2.15 35.31
N ALA A 205 25.31 1.63 34.13
CA ALA A 205 25.35 0.20 33.90
C ALA A 205 26.22 -0.43 34.99
N THR A 206 25.61 -1.17 35.91
CA THR A 206 26.34 -2.00 36.84
C THR A 206 27.07 -3.04 36.00
N PHE A 207 28.37 -2.82 35.83
CA PHE A 207 29.29 -3.75 35.19
C PHE A 207 29.26 -5.04 36.02
N ALA A 208 28.48 -6.02 35.57
CA ALA A 208 28.63 -7.38 36.04
C ALA A 208 30.01 -7.87 35.54
N PRO A 209 30.92 -8.34 36.41
CA PRO A 209 32.23 -8.80 35.98
C PRO A 209 32.04 -10.02 35.07
N ALA A 210 32.49 -9.88 33.82
CA ALA A 210 32.56 -10.99 32.88
C ALA A 210 33.48 -12.07 33.46
N THR A 211 32.90 -13.24 33.75
CA THR A 211 33.68 -14.43 34.07
C THR A 211 34.60 -14.76 32.89
N MET A 212 35.89 -14.59 33.16
CA MET A 212 37.04 -14.86 32.31
C MET A 212 37.00 -16.31 31.79
N ARG A 213 36.61 -16.52 30.52
CA ARG A 213 36.91 -17.77 29.81
C ARG A 213 38.36 -17.70 29.34
N GLN A 214 39.17 -18.63 29.83
CA GLN A 214 40.56 -18.82 29.43
C GLN A 214 40.69 -19.01 27.92
N ALA A 215 41.54 -18.19 27.30
CA ALA A 215 42.01 -18.37 25.93
C ALA A 215 43.23 -19.31 25.95
N GLY A 216 43.19 -20.37 25.13
CA GLY A 216 44.35 -21.23 24.85
C GLY A 216 45.34 -20.55 23.91
N PRO A 217 46.62 -20.96 23.92
CA PRO A 217 47.69 -20.20 23.28
C PRO A 217 47.72 -20.37 21.76
N ALA A 218 48.20 -19.30 21.14
CA ALA A 218 48.41 -19.11 19.72
C ALA A 218 49.35 -20.15 19.08
N THR A 219 49.14 -20.39 17.79
CA THR A 219 50.24 -20.73 16.88
C THR A 219 50.04 -19.95 15.59
N ALA A 220 50.83 -18.90 15.44
CA ALA A 220 51.04 -18.20 14.19
C ALA A 220 52.07 -18.97 13.37
N ALA A 221 51.78 -19.25 12.10
CA ALA A 221 52.78 -19.56 11.09
C ALA A 221 52.39 -18.86 9.79
N PHE A 222 53.21 -17.88 9.43
CA PHE A 222 53.16 -17.06 8.23
C PHE A 222 54.17 -17.64 7.26
N VAL A 223 53.78 -18.16 6.08
CA VAL A 223 54.70 -18.34 4.95
C VAL A 223 53.95 -18.14 3.63
N LEU A 224 54.43 -17.14 2.89
CA LEU A 224 54.20 -16.83 1.48
C LEU A 224 54.51 -18.04 0.58
N GLY A 225 53.76 -18.22 -0.52
CA GLY A 225 54.23 -19.09 -1.59
C GLY A 225 53.22 -19.41 -2.69
N SER A 226 53.35 -18.69 -3.80
CA SER A 226 53.25 -19.18 -5.20
C SER A 226 52.00 -19.94 -5.69
N LEU A 227 51.27 -19.29 -6.61
CA LEU A 227 50.63 -19.96 -7.77
C LEU A 227 51.71 -20.67 -8.60
N PRO A 228 51.42 -21.87 -9.13
CA PRO A 228 51.37 -22.01 -10.59
C PRO A 228 50.31 -22.99 -11.11
N GLY A 229 49.84 -22.78 -12.34
CA GLY A 229 49.02 -23.73 -13.13
C GLY A 229 47.84 -23.09 -13.83
#